data_AF-A0A9Q1KVF2-F1
#
_entry.id   AF-A0A9Q1KVF2-F1
#
_cell.length_a   1.000
_cell.length_b   1.000
_cell.length_c   1.000
_cell.angle_alpha   90.00
_cell.angle_beta   90.00
_cell.angle_gamma   90.00
#
_symmetry.space_group_name_H-M   'P 1'
#
loop_
_entity.id
_entity.type
_entity.pdbx_description
1 polymer ?
#
loop_
_entity_poly.entity_id
_entity_poly.type
_entity_poly.pdbx_seq_one_letter_code
_entity_poly.pdbx_strand_id
1 'polypeptide(L)'
;MEVPQGGAERENPNSSSASPVSVVANFWKEFDLEKERSLLDEQGLRIAENQENSQKNRRKLAESTRDFKKASPEEKLGLFNSLLKGYQEEVDNLTKRAKFGENAFLNIYQKLYEAPDPYPALASIAKYAFCEANHQEDLSSKQKRKDKNLDIEMKRRDHNNLNPAIKERNRKTEKKEVDEED
;
A
#
# COMPACT_ATOMS: atom_id res chain seq x y z
N MET A 1 51.21 -21.14 -34.94
CA MET A 1 51.24 -20.16 -33.84
C MET A 1 50.00 -20.36 -33.02
N GLU A 2 50.23 -20.54 -31.72
CA GLU A 2 49.26 -20.97 -30.71
C GLU A 2 48.15 -19.95 -30.47
N VAL A 3 47.02 -20.47 -30.02
CA VAL A 3 45.87 -19.75 -29.48
C VAL A 3 46.25 -19.16 -28.12
N PRO A 4 45.98 -17.88 -27.84
CA PRO A 4 45.89 -17.40 -26.47
C PRO A 4 44.43 -17.40 -26.01
N GLN A 5 44.24 -18.16 -24.94
CA GLN A 5 43.09 -18.28 -24.07
C GLN A 5 42.79 -16.92 -23.41
N GLY A 6 41.60 -16.36 -23.68
CA GLY A 6 41.10 -15.12 -23.06
C GLY A 6 39.88 -15.44 -22.20
N GLY A 7 39.97 -15.10 -20.91
CA GLY A 7 39.09 -15.58 -19.84
C GLY A 7 37.61 -15.30 -20.04
N ALA A 8 36.80 -16.32 -19.73
CA ALA A 8 35.40 -16.15 -19.43
C ALA A 8 35.27 -15.24 -18.20
N GLU A 9 34.78 -14.02 -18.44
CA GLU A 9 34.36 -13.10 -17.39
C GLU A 9 33.29 -13.82 -16.54
N ARG A 10 33.63 -14.07 -15.28
CA ARG A 10 32.68 -14.50 -14.26
C ARG A 10 31.74 -13.31 -14.03
N GLU A 11 30.58 -13.34 -14.67
CA GLU A 11 29.48 -12.47 -14.30
C GLU A 11 29.14 -12.73 -12.82
N ASN A 12 29.37 -11.70 -12.02
CA ASN A 12 29.11 -11.67 -10.60
C ASN A 12 27.58 -11.71 -10.39
N PRO A 13 27.01 -12.69 -9.66
CA PRO A 13 25.55 -12.83 -9.50
C PRO A 13 24.92 -11.79 -8.57
N ASN A 14 25.64 -10.71 -8.25
CA ASN A 14 25.20 -9.68 -7.30
C ASN A 14 24.82 -8.35 -8.00
N SER A 15 24.15 -8.45 -9.15
CA SER A 15 23.30 -7.35 -9.61
C SER A 15 22.10 -7.30 -8.67
N SER A 16 22.13 -6.34 -7.72
CA SER A 16 21.05 -6.05 -6.79
C SER A 16 19.78 -5.65 -7.54
N SER A 17 19.05 -6.64 -8.07
CA SER A 17 17.67 -6.46 -8.47
C SER A 17 16.86 -6.21 -7.20
N ALA A 18 16.34 -5.00 -7.05
CA ALA A 18 15.45 -4.68 -5.94
C ALA A 18 14.29 -5.67 -5.93
N SER A 19 13.92 -6.18 -4.75
CA SER A 19 12.79 -7.11 -4.64
C SER A 19 11.53 -6.45 -5.23
N PRO A 20 10.60 -7.22 -5.83
CA PRO A 20 9.35 -6.65 -6.36
C PRO A 20 8.58 -5.82 -5.32
N VAL A 21 8.63 -6.23 -4.05
CA VAL A 21 8.05 -5.48 -2.92
C VAL A 21 8.74 -4.13 -2.73
N SER A 22 10.07 -4.07 -2.84
CA SER A 22 10.84 -2.83 -2.72
C SER A 22 10.54 -1.87 -3.86
N VAL A 23 10.40 -2.38 -5.10
CA VAL A 23 10.04 -1.56 -6.27
C VAL A 23 8.67 -0.92 -6.09
N VAL A 24 7.66 -1.72 -5.73
CA VAL A 24 6.30 -1.25 -5.47
C VAL A 24 6.30 -0.24 -4.32
N ALA A 25 6.94 -0.56 -3.19
CA ALA A 25 6.97 0.32 -2.03
C ALA A 25 7.63 1.68 -2.32
N ASN A 26 8.75 1.69 -3.07
CA ASN A 26 9.42 2.92 -3.45
C ASN A 26 8.55 3.76 -4.39
N PHE A 27 7.94 3.14 -5.42
CA PHE A 27 7.04 3.85 -6.32
C PHE A 27 5.89 4.52 -5.56
N TRP A 28 5.16 3.78 -4.72
CA TRP A 28 3.99 4.32 -4.02
C TRP A 28 4.36 5.36 -2.96
N LYS A 29 5.59 5.30 -2.43
CA LYS A 29 6.13 6.35 -1.56
C LYS A 29 6.44 7.63 -2.34
N GLU A 30 7.08 7.52 -3.50
CA GLU A 30 7.44 8.67 -4.35
C GLU A 30 6.23 9.27 -5.05
N PHE A 31 5.27 8.43 -5.46
CA PHE A 31 4.00 8.84 -6.05
C PHE A 31 3.20 9.74 -5.09
N ASP A 32 3.37 9.56 -3.77
CA ASP A 32 2.75 10.37 -2.72
C ASP A 32 1.24 10.57 -2.98
N LEU A 33 0.49 9.47 -2.80
CA LEU A 33 -0.94 9.42 -3.09
C LEU A 33 -1.73 10.53 -2.40
N GLU A 34 -1.31 10.99 -1.22
CA GLU A 34 -2.00 12.03 -0.48
C GLU A 34 -1.85 13.41 -1.14
N LYS A 35 -0.65 13.71 -1.62
CA LYS A 35 -0.39 14.91 -2.43
C LYS A 35 -1.16 14.87 -3.75
N GLU A 36 -1.16 13.74 -4.45
CA GLU A 36 -1.90 13.59 -5.71
C GLU A 36 -3.41 13.71 -5.51
N ARG A 37 -3.95 13.18 -4.41
CA ARG A 37 -5.36 13.38 -4.02
C ARG A 37 -5.69 14.85 -3.79
N SER A 38 -4.85 15.56 -3.04
CA SER A 38 -5.03 16.99 -2.79
C SER A 38 -5.03 17.80 -4.09
N LEU A 39 -4.15 17.45 -5.03
CA LEU A 39 -4.11 18.07 -6.36
C LEU A 39 -5.37 17.78 -7.18
N LEU A 40 -5.85 16.52 -7.17
CA LEU A 40 -7.09 16.14 -7.83
C LEU A 40 -8.31 16.85 -7.26
N ASP A 41 -8.37 17.04 -5.94
CA ASP A 41 -9.44 17.79 -5.27
C ASP A 41 -9.43 19.27 -5.71
N GLU A 42 -8.26 19.91 -5.75
CA GLU A 42 -8.11 21.28 -6.25
C GLU A 42 -8.56 21.39 -7.72
N GLN A 43 -8.16 20.43 -8.55
CA GLN A 43 -8.61 20.36 -9.95
C GLN A 43 -10.13 20.17 -10.05
N GLY A 44 -10.72 19.31 -9.22
CA GLY A 44 -12.16 19.07 -9.14
C GLY A 44 -12.93 20.34 -8.78
N LEU A 45 -12.47 21.08 -7.78
CA LEU A 45 -13.06 22.38 -7.40
C LEU A 45 -12.99 23.38 -8.55
N ARG A 46 -11.83 23.50 -9.23
CA ARG A 46 -11.70 24.37 -10.41
C ARG A 46 -12.60 23.96 -11.56
N ILE A 47 -12.82 22.65 -11.76
CA ILE A 47 -13.77 22.17 -12.78
C ILE A 47 -15.18 22.62 -12.42
N ALA A 48 -15.61 22.47 -11.17
CA ALA A 48 -16.94 22.90 -10.72
C ALA A 48 -17.13 24.42 -10.90
N GLU A 49 -16.14 25.23 -10.50
CA GLU A 49 -16.15 26.68 -10.71
C GLU A 49 -16.24 27.05 -12.20
N ASN A 50 -15.45 26.39 -13.04
CA ASN A 50 -15.48 26.59 -14.50
C ASN A 50 -16.82 26.18 -15.13
N GLN A 51 -17.51 25.20 -14.56
CA GLN A 51 -18.85 24.82 -14.99
C GLN A 51 -19.86 25.90 -14.63
N GLU A 52 -19.84 26.40 -13.39
CA GLU A 52 -20.71 27.47 -12.93
C GLU A 52 -20.52 28.76 -13.75
N ASN A 53 -19.26 29.17 -13.95
CA ASN A 53 -18.92 30.37 -14.71
C ASN A 53 -19.41 30.28 -16.17
N SER A 54 -19.27 29.14 -16.83
CA SER A 54 -19.79 28.96 -18.20
C SER A 54 -21.31 28.94 -18.25
N GLN A 55 -22.01 28.47 -17.21
CA GLN A 55 -23.46 28.61 -17.17
C GLN A 55 -23.86 30.08 -17.05
N LYS A 56 -23.20 30.85 -16.18
CA LYS A 56 -23.43 32.30 -16.03
C LYS A 56 -23.13 33.04 -17.34
N ASN A 57 -21.99 32.78 -17.97
CA ASN A 57 -21.58 33.43 -19.22
C ASN A 57 -22.53 33.11 -20.37
N ARG A 58 -22.94 31.84 -20.53
CA ARG A 58 -23.93 31.46 -21.56
C ARG A 58 -25.28 32.14 -21.35
N ARG A 59 -25.75 32.28 -20.11
CA ARG A 59 -26.99 33.02 -19.81
C ARG A 59 -26.86 34.49 -20.19
N LYS A 60 -25.79 35.17 -19.76
CA LYS A 60 -25.51 36.57 -20.12
C LYS A 60 -25.46 36.76 -21.64
N LEU A 61 -24.76 35.88 -22.35
CA LEU A 61 -24.64 35.95 -23.80
C LEU A 61 -25.98 35.75 -24.50
N ALA A 62 -26.81 34.82 -24.03
CA ALA A 62 -28.16 34.61 -24.54
C ALA A 62 -29.06 35.85 -24.33
N GLU A 63 -28.94 36.51 -23.18
CA GLU A 63 -29.63 37.77 -22.89
C GLU A 63 -29.16 38.90 -23.80
N SER A 64 -27.84 39.12 -23.92
CA SER A 64 -27.28 40.15 -24.82
C SER A 64 -27.66 39.91 -26.28
N THR A 65 -27.70 38.67 -26.75
CA THR A 65 -28.17 38.33 -28.10
C THR A 65 -29.66 38.63 -28.29
N ARG A 66 -30.47 38.37 -27.27
CA ARG A 66 -31.91 38.69 -27.30
C ARG A 66 -32.12 40.21 -27.32
N ASP A 67 -31.36 40.96 -26.54
CA ASP A 67 -31.49 42.41 -26.45
C ASP A 67 -31.00 43.08 -27.74
N PHE A 68 -29.88 42.60 -28.30
CA PHE A 68 -29.42 43.00 -29.64
C PHE A 68 -30.49 42.76 -30.71
N LYS A 69 -31.20 41.62 -30.68
CA LYS A 69 -32.28 41.34 -31.64
C LYS A 69 -33.44 42.34 -31.54
N LYS A 70 -33.75 42.81 -30.35
CA LYS A 70 -34.85 43.74 -30.06
C LYS A 70 -34.50 45.23 -30.28
N ALA A 71 -33.21 45.56 -30.25
CA ALA A 71 -32.72 46.92 -30.38
C ALA A 71 -33.02 47.56 -31.76
N SER A 72 -33.11 48.89 -31.80
CA SER A 72 -33.27 49.64 -33.05
C SER A 72 -32.02 49.52 -33.95
N PRO A 73 -32.11 49.87 -35.26
CA PRO A 73 -30.95 49.87 -36.14
C PRO A 73 -29.78 50.72 -35.62
N GLU A 74 -30.05 51.89 -35.03
CA GLU A 74 -29.04 52.77 -34.45
C GLU A 74 -28.38 52.15 -33.21
N GLU A 75 -29.17 51.53 -32.32
CA GLU A 75 -28.68 50.90 -31.09
C GLU A 75 -27.87 49.63 -31.38
N LYS A 76 -28.23 48.87 -32.41
CA LYS A 76 -27.52 47.66 -32.83
C LYS A 76 -26.05 47.94 -33.14
N LEU A 77 -25.75 49.06 -33.80
CA LEU A 77 -24.35 49.43 -34.11
C LEU A 77 -23.52 49.61 -32.83
N GLY A 78 -24.12 50.15 -31.76
CA GLY A 78 -23.46 50.30 -30.46
C GLY A 78 -23.27 48.97 -29.71
N LEU A 79 -24.25 48.07 -29.79
CA LEU A 79 -24.23 46.78 -29.09
C LEU A 79 -23.39 45.70 -29.79
N PHE A 80 -23.23 45.80 -31.12
CA PHE A 80 -22.61 44.76 -31.95
C PHE A 80 -21.19 44.40 -31.48
N ASN A 81 -20.35 45.40 -31.25
CA ASN A 81 -18.95 45.18 -30.84
C ASN A 81 -18.86 44.47 -29.48
N SER A 82 -19.71 44.86 -28.52
CA SER A 82 -19.75 44.21 -27.20
C SER A 82 -20.24 42.76 -27.30
N LEU A 83 -21.27 42.51 -28.13
CA LEU A 83 -21.80 41.18 -28.34
C LEU A 83 -20.78 40.25 -29.01
N LEU A 84 -20.11 40.73 -30.07
CA LEU A 84 -19.07 39.97 -30.76
C LEU A 84 -17.93 39.60 -29.80
N LYS A 85 -17.49 40.56 -28.99
CA LYS A 85 -16.45 40.33 -27.97
C LYS A 85 -16.90 39.28 -26.95
N GLY A 86 -18.15 39.32 -26.49
CA GLY A 86 -18.70 38.29 -25.58
C GLY A 86 -18.71 36.89 -26.18
N TYR A 87 -19.03 36.74 -27.48
CA TYR A 87 -18.93 35.46 -28.18
C TYR A 87 -17.48 34.97 -28.30
N GLN A 88 -16.54 35.85 -28.65
CA GLN A 88 -15.12 35.51 -28.72
C GLN A 88 -14.57 35.04 -27.36
N GLU A 89 -14.88 35.78 -26.30
CA GLU A 89 -14.48 35.42 -24.93
C GLU A 89 -15.04 34.05 -24.50
N GLU A 90 -16.31 33.73 -24.83
CA GLU A 90 -16.87 32.42 -24.49
C GLU A 90 -16.21 31.28 -25.28
N VAL A 91 -15.86 31.49 -26.55
CA VAL A 91 -15.12 30.50 -27.36
C VAL A 91 -13.71 30.25 -26.79
N ASP A 92 -13.02 31.30 -26.39
CA ASP A 92 -11.71 31.19 -25.75
C ASP A 92 -11.81 30.47 -24.40
N ASN A 93 -12.82 30.79 -23.60
CA ASN A 93 -13.07 30.15 -22.31
C ASN A 93 -13.42 28.67 -22.46
N LEU A 94 -14.21 28.31 -23.48
CA LEU A 94 -14.50 26.91 -23.82
C LEU A 94 -13.21 26.15 -24.12
N THR A 95 -12.33 26.74 -24.93
CA THR A 95 -11.05 26.13 -25.31
C THR A 95 -10.13 25.98 -24.09
N LYS A 96 -10.01 27.01 -23.25
CA LYS A 96 -9.22 26.97 -22.02
C LYS A 96 -9.71 25.88 -21.07
N ARG A 97 -11.02 25.75 -20.89
CA ARG A 97 -11.61 24.73 -20.01
C ARG A 97 -11.42 23.31 -20.55
N ALA A 98 -11.60 23.11 -21.86
CA ALA A 98 -11.37 21.81 -22.49
C ALA A 98 -9.93 21.36 -22.26
N LYS A 99 -8.96 22.23 -22.58
CA LYS A 99 -7.54 21.98 -22.33
C LYS A 99 -7.26 21.70 -20.85
N PHE A 100 -7.84 22.47 -19.93
CA PHE A 100 -7.65 22.24 -18.50
C PHE A 100 -8.11 20.84 -18.08
N GLY A 101 -9.31 20.42 -18.49
CA GLY A 101 -9.85 19.10 -18.18
C GLY A 101 -9.02 17.96 -18.77
N GLU A 102 -8.60 18.10 -20.03
CA GLU A 102 -7.74 17.11 -20.71
C GLU A 102 -6.38 16.98 -20.01
N ASN A 103 -5.75 18.09 -19.63
CA ASN A 103 -4.46 18.07 -18.93
C ASN A 103 -4.59 17.46 -17.53
N ALA A 104 -5.65 17.81 -16.78
CA ALA A 104 -5.92 17.22 -15.47
C ALA A 104 -6.05 15.70 -15.56
N PHE A 105 -6.84 15.21 -16.52
CA PHE A 105 -7.01 13.78 -16.75
C PHE A 105 -5.71 13.08 -17.16
N LEU A 106 -5.00 13.62 -18.15
CA LEU A 106 -3.77 12.98 -18.65
C LEU A 106 -2.66 12.96 -17.60
N ASN A 107 -2.58 13.97 -16.74
CA ASN A 107 -1.61 14.02 -15.65
C ASN A 107 -1.72 12.81 -14.73
N ILE A 108 -2.93 12.51 -14.25
CA ILE A 108 -3.13 11.35 -13.37
C ILE A 108 -3.07 10.03 -14.13
N TYR A 109 -3.62 9.98 -15.35
CA TYR A 109 -3.59 8.77 -16.18
C TYR A 109 -2.16 8.29 -16.44
N GLN A 110 -1.25 9.20 -16.83
CA GLN A 110 0.14 8.85 -17.10
C GLN A 110 0.85 8.30 -15.85
N LYS A 111 0.71 8.98 -14.70
CA LYS A 111 1.35 8.53 -13.46
C LYS A 111 0.81 7.17 -12.98
N LEU A 112 -0.51 6.94 -13.12
CA LEU A 112 -1.11 5.65 -12.76
C LEU A 112 -0.75 4.54 -13.76
N TYR A 113 -0.56 4.87 -15.04
CA TYR A 113 -0.14 3.91 -16.05
C TYR A 113 1.29 3.39 -15.80
N GLU A 114 2.17 4.25 -15.27
CA GLU A 114 3.54 3.89 -14.87
C GLU A 114 3.59 3.16 -13.52
N ALA A 115 2.48 3.12 -12.77
CA ALA A 115 2.46 2.52 -11.44
C ALA A 115 2.58 0.99 -11.51
N PRO A 116 3.51 0.38 -10.77
CA PRO A 116 3.57 -1.06 -10.64
C PRO A 116 2.34 -1.56 -9.87
N ASP A 117 1.75 -2.65 -10.34
CA ASP A 117 0.62 -3.30 -9.68
C ASP A 117 1.00 -3.67 -8.23
N PRO A 118 0.30 -3.12 -7.22
CA PRO A 118 0.61 -3.43 -5.82
C PRO A 118 0.15 -4.83 -5.40
N TYR A 119 -0.81 -5.45 -6.10
CA TYR A 119 -1.43 -6.69 -5.65
C TYR A 119 -0.43 -7.86 -5.49
N PRO A 120 0.47 -8.16 -6.44
CA PRO A 120 1.44 -9.25 -6.30
C PRO A 120 2.36 -9.08 -5.08
N ALA A 121 2.81 -7.85 -4.81
CA ALA A 121 3.65 -7.54 -3.66
C ALA A 121 2.89 -7.77 -2.34
N LEU A 122 1.65 -7.28 -2.24
CA LEU A 122 0.79 -7.46 -1.07
C LEU A 122 0.46 -8.94 -0.83
N ALA A 123 0.14 -9.69 -1.88
CA ALA A 123 -0.13 -11.12 -1.80
C ALA A 123 1.10 -11.90 -1.29
N SER A 124 2.30 -11.55 -1.75
CA SER A 124 3.55 -12.14 -1.26
C SER A 124 3.78 -11.85 0.21
N ILE A 125 3.57 -10.61 0.66
CA ILE A 125 3.71 -10.21 2.07
C ILE A 125 2.71 -10.98 2.93
N ALA A 126 1.44 -11.05 2.53
CA ALA A 126 0.40 -11.77 3.26
C ALA A 126 0.74 -13.27 3.40
N LYS A 127 1.24 -13.89 2.32
CA LYS A 127 1.69 -15.28 2.35
C LYS A 127 2.88 -15.47 3.29
N TYR A 128 3.87 -14.58 3.23
CA TYR A 128 5.04 -14.63 4.12
C TYR A 128 4.62 -14.51 5.59
N ALA A 129 3.77 -13.54 5.92
CA ALA A 129 3.26 -13.35 7.28
C ALA A 129 2.49 -14.58 7.79
N PHE A 130 1.69 -15.22 6.94
CA PHE A 130 1.01 -16.47 7.28
C PHE A 130 1.98 -17.62 7.55
N CYS A 131 2.97 -17.82 6.67
CA CYS A 131 3.99 -18.85 6.85
C CYS A 131 4.83 -18.61 8.11
N GLU A 132 5.19 -17.36 8.38
CA GLU A 132 5.97 -16.95 9.55
C GLU A 132 5.20 -17.21 10.85
N ALA A 133 3.91 -16.85 10.89
CA ALA A 133 3.05 -17.15 12.05
C ALA A 133 2.98 -18.65 12.36
N ASN A 134 2.75 -19.49 11.35
CA ASN A 134 2.72 -20.94 11.52
C ASN A 134 4.08 -21.50 11.95
N HIS A 135 5.17 -20.98 11.38
CA HIS A 135 6.52 -21.39 11.76
C HIS A 135 6.81 -21.04 13.23
N GLN A 136 6.39 -19.85 13.67
CA GLN A 136 6.55 -19.41 15.04
C GLN A 136 5.73 -20.25 16.02
N GLU A 137 4.50 -20.63 15.64
CA GLU A 137 3.67 -21.54 16.45
C GLU A 137 4.32 -22.93 16.61
N ASP A 138 4.85 -23.50 15.52
CA ASP A 138 5.56 -24.78 15.56
C ASP A 138 6.81 -24.71 16.44
N LEU A 139 7.62 -23.65 16.32
CA LEU A 139 8.77 -23.42 17.19
C LEU A 139 8.36 -23.31 18.67
N SER A 140 7.29 -22.58 18.97
CA SER A 140 6.77 -22.46 20.34
C SER A 140 6.28 -23.80 20.90
N SER A 141 5.63 -24.62 20.05
CA SER A 141 5.12 -25.93 20.41
C SER A 141 6.26 -26.91 20.67
N LYS A 142 7.31 -26.89 19.83
CA LYS A 142 8.54 -27.66 20.03
C LYS A 142 9.25 -27.25 21.33
N GLN A 143 9.31 -25.97 21.64
CA GLN A 143 9.92 -25.48 22.89
C GLN A 143 9.15 -25.99 24.11
N LYS A 144 7.81 -25.83 24.14
CA LYS A 144 6.96 -26.34 25.22
C LYS A 144 7.13 -27.85 25.44
N ARG A 145 7.30 -28.63 24.37
CA ARG A 145 7.56 -30.08 24.46
C ARG A 145 8.93 -30.38 25.09
N LYS A 146 9.97 -29.63 24.71
CA LYS A 146 11.30 -29.76 25.31
C LYS A 146 11.26 -29.45 26.81
N ASP A 147 10.61 -28.36 27.19
CA ASP A 147 10.50 -27.93 28.60
C ASP A 147 9.75 -28.97 29.45
N LYS A 148 8.63 -29.51 28.93
CA LYS A 148 7.90 -30.61 29.59
C LYS A 148 8.75 -31.87 29.74
N ASN A 149 9.55 -32.22 28.73
CA ASN A 149 10.40 -33.41 28.79
C ASN A 149 11.51 -33.24 29.82
N LEU A 150 12.12 -32.05 29.90
CA LEU A 150 13.10 -31.71 30.94
C LEU A 150 12.51 -31.82 32.35
N ASP A 151 11.28 -31.32 32.57
CA ASP A 151 10.59 -31.44 33.87
C ASP A 151 10.32 -32.91 34.24
N ILE A 152 9.88 -33.73 33.26
CA ILE A 152 9.70 -35.17 33.47
C ILE A 152 11.03 -35.84 33.82
N GLU A 153 12.13 -35.48 33.16
CA GLU A 153 13.44 -36.04 33.43
C GLU A 153 13.96 -35.66 34.82
N MET A 154 13.74 -34.42 35.27
CA MET A 154 14.06 -33.99 36.63
C MET A 154 13.26 -34.79 37.67
N LYS A 155 11.94 -34.91 37.50
CA LYS A 155 11.10 -35.71 38.40
C LYS A 155 11.52 -37.17 38.45
N ARG A 156 11.95 -37.75 37.32
CA ARG A 156 12.49 -39.11 37.28
C ARG A 156 13.81 -39.23 38.04
N ARG A 157 14.72 -38.26 37.90
CA ARG A 157 15.96 -38.21 38.70
C ARG A 157 15.65 -38.13 40.19
N ASP A 158 14.76 -37.24 40.60
CA ASP A 158 14.37 -37.06 42.01
C ASP A 158 13.72 -38.33 42.58
N HIS A 159 12.81 -38.94 41.82
CA HIS A 159 12.18 -40.21 42.20
C HIS A 159 13.23 -41.33 42.33
N ASN A 160 14.14 -41.47 41.37
CA ASN A 160 15.20 -42.48 41.42
C ASN A 160 16.16 -42.27 42.59
N ASN A 161 16.44 -41.02 42.98
CA ASN A 161 17.25 -40.71 44.15
C ASN A 161 16.52 -41.00 45.48
N LEU A 162 15.20 -40.75 45.54
CA LEU A 162 14.40 -40.94 46.76
C LEU A 162 14.01 -42.41 47.01
N ASN A 163 13.83 -43.20 45.95
CA ASN A 163 13.41 -44.60 46.01
C ASN A 163 14.32 -45.49 46.89
N PRO A 164 15.67 -45.48 46.77
CA PRO A 164 16.53 -46.25 47.67
C PRO A 164 16.44 -45.78 49.12
N ALA A 165 16.26 -44.48 49.38
CA ALA A 165 16.09 -43.97 50.73
C ALA A 165 14.77 -44.43 51.38
N ILE A 166 13.70 -44.52 50.59
CA ILE A 166 12.40 -45.07 51.04
C ILE A 166 12.54 -46.57 51.31
N LYS A 167 13.17 -47.33 50.41
CA LYS A 167 13.37 -48.78 50.57
C LYS A 167 14.20 -49.10 51.82
N GLU A 168 15.26 -48.33 52.07
CA GLU A 168 16.08 -48.44 53.28
C GLU A 168 15.27 -48.11 54.55
N ARG A 169 14.41 -47.08 54.51
CA ARG A 169 13.53 -46.71 55.63
C ARG A 169 12.50 -47.81 55.92
N ASN A 170 11.85 -48.35 54.89
CA ASN A 170 10.86 -49.42 55.03
C ASN A 170 11.48 -50.70 55.62
N ARG A 171 12.68 -51.09 55.15
CA ARG A 171 13.44 -52.22 55.71
C ARG A 171 13.77 -52.03 57.19
N LYS A 172 14.00 -50.79 57.64
CA LYS A 172 14.27 -50.49 59.06
C LYS A 172 13.02 -50.56 59.91
N THR A 173 11.85 -50.18 59.39
CA THR A 173 10.57 -50.35 60.08
C THR A 173 10.19 -51.82 60.20
N GLU A 174 10.28 -52.61 59.13
CA GLU A 174 9.98 -54.05 59.17
C GLU A 174 10.85 -54.79 60.20
N LYS A 175 12.14 -54.44 60.30
CA LYS A 175 13.02 -55.02 61.32
C LYS A 175 12.60 -54.64 62.75
N LYS A 176 12.15 -53.40 62.97
CA LYS A 176 11.69 -52.97 64.29
C LYS A 176 10.38 -53.63 64.72
N GLU A 177 9.47 -53.87 63.78
CA GLU A 177 8.21 -54.57 64.04
C GLU A 177 8.46 -56.03 64.42
N VAL A 178 9.41 -56.70 63.76
CA VAL A 178 9.81 -58.08 64.11
C VAL A 178 10.50 -58.14 65.48
N ASP A 179 11.35 -57.16 65.81
CA ASP A 179 12.02 -57.09 67.12
C ASP A 179 11.06 -56.68 68.28
N GLU A 180 9.85 -56.18 67.99
CA GLU A 180 8.81 -55.85 68.99
C GLU A 180 7.79 -56.99 69.20
N GLU A 181 7.77 -58.01 68.33
CA GLU A 181 6.87 -59.17 68.43
C GLU A 181 7.50 -60.42 69.10
N ASP A 182 8.82 -60.42 69.37
CA ASP A 182 9.58 -61.46 70.13
C ASP A 182 9.94 -61.01 71.56
#